data_AF-A0A821N475-F1
#
_entry.id   AF-A0A821N475-F1
#
_cell.length_a   1.000
_cell.length_b   1.000
_cell.length_c   1.000
_cell.angle_alpha   90.00
_cell.angle_beta   90.00
_cell.angle_gamma   90.00
#
_symmetry.space_group_name_H-M   'P 1'
#
loop_
_entity.id
_entity.type
_entity.pdbx_description
1 polymer ?
#
loop_
_entity_poly.entity_id
_entity_poly.type
_entity_poly.pdbx_seq_one_letter_code
_entity_poly.pdbx_strand_id
1 'polypeptide(L)'
;MASHPELKATAALVPHPLILCGMPRTGTTLLYNLLACDPACRAPLLTEMIQPVPPLARSDTVGQMQRNIAAQGSSEMLKAFGLTDYQQDRLASHPIFANEEDLI
;
A
#
# COMPACT_ATOMS: atom_id res chain seq x y z
N MET A 1 -0.99 19.55 -6.34
CA MET A 1 0.15 19.99 -7.17
C MET A 1 0.36 21.51 -7.22
N ALA A 2 -0.66 22.35 -6.99
CA ALA A 2 -0.48 23.81 -6.97
C ALA A 2 0.29 24.32 -5.73
N SER A 3 0.21 23.62 -4.60
CA SER A 3 0.80 24.05 -3.31
C SER A 3 2.20 23.50 -3.01
N HIS A 4 2.74 22.59 -3.84
CA HIS A 4 4.04 21.94 -3.65
C HIS A 4 4.84 21.92 -4.96
N PRO A 5 5.33 23.08 -5.45
CA PRO A 5 6.08 23.18 -6.69
C PRO A 5 7.45 22.47 -6.65
N GLU A 6 8.06 22.33 -5.47
CA GLU A 6 9.32 21.63 -5.23
C GLU A 6 9.28 20.18 -5.70
N LEU A 7 8.13 19.51 -5.58
CA LEU A 7 7.94 18.13 -6.03
C LEU A 7 8.03 17.97 -7.54
N LYS A 8 7.78 19.03 -8.33
CA LYS A 8 8.01 18.99 -9.79
C LYS A 8 9.50 19.01 -10.13
N ALA A 9 10.32 19.65 -9.29
CA ALA A 9 11.77 19.67 -9.45
C ALA A 9 12.41 18.35 -8.97
N THR A 10 11.88 17.73 -7.92
CA THR A 10 12.31 16.41 -7.41
C THR A 10 11.60 15.20 -8.02
N ALA A 11 10.61 15.38 -8.90
CA ALA A 11 9.99 14.28 -9.66
C ALA A 11 11.02 13.49 -10.49
N ALA A 12 12.19 14.08 -10.74
CA ALA A 12 13.42 13.43 -11.16
C ALA A 12 14.26 13.16 -9.89
N LEU A 13 14.50 11.94 -9.40
CA LEU A 13 14.68 10.63 -10.00
C LEU A 13 14.10 9.60 -9.01
N VAL A 14 13.28 8.65 -9.46
CA VAL A 14 13.26 7.32 -8.85
C VAL A 14 14.32 6.52 -9.59
N PRO A 15 15.57 6.42 -9.10
CA PRO A 15 16.64 5.79 -9.86
C PRO A 15 16.39 4.29 -9.92
N HIS A 16 16.41 3.72 -11.12
CA HIS A 16 16.30 2.28 -11.36
C HIS A 16 15.00 1.65 -10.81
N PRO A 17 13.82 2.10 -11.27
CA PRO A 17 12.57 1.47 -10.83
C PRO A 17 12.48 0.04 -11.36
N LEU A 18 12.15 -0.89 -10.48
CA LEU A 18 11.78 -2.24 -10.87
C LEU A 18 10.29 -2.28 -11.17
N ILE A 19 9.94 -2.56 -12.43
CA ILE A 19 8.55 -2.70 -12.86
C ILE A 19 8.26 -4.18 -13.05
N LEU A 20 7.37 -4.72 -12.22
CA LEU A 20 6.92 -6.10 -12.32
C LEU A 20 5.71 -6.19 -13.26
N CYS A 21 5.88 -6.90 -14.37
CA CYS A 21 4.83 -7.15 -15.36
C CYS A 21 4.64 -8.65 -15.58
N GLY A 22 3.43 -9.07 -15.95
CA GLY A 22 3.11 -10.46 -16.26
C GLY A 22 1.61 -10.70 -16.39
N MET A 23 1.24 -11.91 -16.82
CA MET A 23 -0.17 -12.32 -16.80
C MET A 23 -0.64 -12.52 -15.34
N PRO A 24 -1.94 -12.35 -15.06
CA PRO A 24 -2.46 -12.75 -13.76
C PRO A 24 -2.16 -14.23 -13.51
N ARG A 25 -1.83 -14.56 -12.25
CA ARG A 25 -1.57 -15.94 -11.77
C ARG A 25 -0.24 -16.57 -12.21
N THR A 26 0.74 -15.82 -12.71
CA THR A 26 2.10 -16.32 -12.99
C THR A 26 3.09 -16.13 -11.85
N GLY A 27 2.59 -16.09 -10.60
CA GLY A 27 3.43 -15.88 -9.41
C GLY A 27 3.95 -14.45 -9.21
N THR A 28 3.41 -13.45 -9.92
CA THR A 28 3.82 -12.04 -9.76
C THR A 28 3.58 -11.54 -8.34
N THR A 29 2.50 -11.95 -7.67
CA THR A 29 2.27 -11.61 -6.24
C THR A 29 3.39 -12.13 -5.34
N LEU A 30 3.83 -13.38 -5.54
CA LEU A 30 4.92 -13.96 -4.75
C LEU A 30 6.23 -13.19 -4.99
N LEU A 31 6.57 -12.93 -6.24
CA LEU A 31 7.79 -12.20 -6.59
C LEU A 31 7.77 -10.75 -6.06
N TYR A 32 6.62 -10.06 -6.17
CA TYR A 32 6.44 -8.72 -5.61
C TYR A 32 6.73 -8.71 -4.11
N ASN A 33 6.19 -9.68 -3.36
CA ASN A 33 6.38 -9.77 -1.92
C ASN A 33 7.82 -10.12 -1.54
N LEU A 34 8.52 -10.95 -2.32
CA LEU A 34 9.95 -11.22 -2.11
C LEU A 34 10.80 -9.97 -2.32
N LEU A 35 10.50 -9.18 -3.36
CA LEU A 35 11.19 -7.90 -3.61
C LEU A 35 10.88 -6.87 -2.50
N ALA A 36 9.65 -6.86 -1.98
CA ALA A 36 9.26 -5.98 -0.89
C ALA A 36 9.99 -6.28 0.44
N CYS A 37 10.52 -7.49 0.62
CA CYS A 37 11.35 -7.83 1.79
C CYS A 37 12.73 -7.18 1.78
N ASP A 38 13.24 -6.76 0.62
CA ASP A 38 14.57 -6.17 0.53
C ASP A 38 14.53 -4.73 1.07
N PRO A 39 15.31 -4.40 2.11
CA PRO A 39 15.34 -3.04 2.67
C PRO A 39 15.85 -1.98 1.69
N ALA A 40 16.54 -2.37 0.61
CA ALA A 40 16.94 -1.47 -0.47
C ALA A 40 15.81 -1.20 -1.48
N CYS A 41 14.76 -2.03 -1.47
CA CYS A 41 13.58 -1.88 -2.31
C CYS A 41 12.45 -1.20 -1.54
N ARG A 42 11.60 -0.45 -2.26
CA ARG A 42 10.42 0.21 -1.68
C ARG A 42 9.19 -0.13 -2.48
N ALA A 43 8.38 -1.06 -1.96
CA ALA A 43 7.07 -1.37 -2.49
C ALA A 43 6.03 -0.29 -2.09
N PRO A 44 5.09 0.10 -2.96
CA PRO A 44 3.98 0.97 -2.54
C PRO A 44 3.09 0.27 -1.51
N LEU A 45 2.70 1.00 -0.47
CA LEU A 45 1.71 0.57 0.51
C LEU A 45 0.30 0.73 -0.06
N LEU A 46 -0.63 -0.16 0.31
CA LEU A 46 -2.03 -0.06 -0.11
C LEU A 46 -2.63 1.29 0.28
N THR A 47 -2.32 1.79 1.48
CA THR A 47 -2.87 3.06 1.95
C THR A 47 -2.28 4.28 1.23
N GLU A 48 -1.04 4.17 0.71
CA GLU A 48 -0.47 5.20 -0.18
C GLU A 48 -1.22 5.28 -1.52
N MET A 49 -1.77 4.17 -1.99
CA MET A 49 -2.56 4.12 -3.23
C MET A 49 -3.99 4.62 -3.02
N ILE A 50 -4.60 4.32 -1.87
CA ILE A 50 -5.97 4.74 -1.54
C ILE A 50 -6.00 6.22 -1.12
N GLN A 51 -5.06 6.65 -0.26
CA GLN A 51 -4.98 8.00 0.27
C GLN A 51 -3.54 8.54 0.17
N PRO A 52 -3.13 9.03 -1.02
CA PRO A 52 -1.76 9.49 -1.26
C PRO A 52 -1.41 10.83 -0.58
N VAL A 53 -2.41 11.60 -0.15
CA VAL A 53 -2.24 12.95 0.43
C VAL A 53 -2.85 13.00 1.84
N PRO A 54 -2.12 13.53 2.84
CA PRO A 54 -0.75 14.05 2.78
C PRO A 54 0.31 12.94 2.60
N PRO A 55 1.49 13.20 2.02
CA PRO A 55 2.55 12.20 2.00
C PRO A 55 3.02 11.91 3.43
N LEU A 56 3.23 10.64 3.76
CA LEU A 56 3.85 10.23 5.03
C LEU A 56 5.19 9.57 4.75
N ALA A 57 6.17 9.86 5.60
CA ALA A 57 7.40 9.09 5.60
C ALA A 57 7.10 7.68 6.14
N ARG A 58 7.72 6.62 5.58
CA ARG A 58 7.59 5.27 6.13
C ARG A 58 8.05 5.18 7.59
N SER A 59 8.98 6.03 8.01
CA SER A 59 9.44 6.13 9.39
C SER A 59 8.41 6.76 10.34
N ASP A 60 7.34 7.38 9.84
CA ASP A 60 6.26 7.93 10.65
C ASP A 60 5.25 6.84 11.02
N THR A 61 5.65 5.95 11.93
CA THR A 61 4.84 4.81 12.35
C THR A 61 3.46 5.24 12.87
N VAL A 62 3.39 6.34 13.64
CA VAL A 62 2.12 6.81 14.21
C VAL A 62 1.19 7.36 13.11
N GLY A 63 1.72 8.15 12.18
CA GLY A 63 0.95 8.64 11.04
C GLY A 63 0.42 7.50 10.17
N GLN A 64 1.24 6.47 9.92
CA GLN A 64 0.85 5.30 9.15
C GLN A 64 -0.24 4.48 9.88
N MET A 65 -0.08 4.22 11.18
CA MET A 65 -1.10 3.57 12.01
C MET A 65 -2.45 4.31 11.95
N GLN A 66 -2.43 5.63 12.13
CA GLN A 66 -3.65 6.45 12.10
C GLN A 66 -4.35 6.37 10.74
N ARG A 67 -3.58 6.41 9.64
CA ARG A 67 -4.11 6.24 8.29
C ARG A 67 -4.69 4.84 8.07
N ASN A 68 -3.98 3.80 8.52
CA ASN A 68 -4.40 2.42 8.36
C ASN A 68 -5.71 2.16 9.11
N ILE A 69 -5.84 2.68 10.34
CA ILE A 69 -7.09 2.64 11.11
C ILE A 69 -8.22 3.38 10.38
N ALA A 70 -7.95 4.58 9.86
CA ALA A 70 -8.96 5.36 9.14
C ALA A 70 -9.44 4.65 7.86
N ALA A 71 -8.53 4.00 7.14
CA ALA A 71 -8.85 3.22 5.94
C ALA A 71 -9.68 1.97 6.24
N GLN A 72 -9.46 1.32 7.38
CA GLN A 72 -10.18 0.10 7.79
C GLN A 72 -11.56 0.39 8.39
N GLY A 73 -11.73 1.52 9.09
CA GLY A 73 -12.93 1.79 9.90
C GLY A 73 -14.26 1.77 9.12
N SER A 74 -14.26 2.21 7.86
CA SER A 74 -15.45 2.16 7.00
C SER A 74 -15.84 0.73 6.63
N SER A 75 -14.86 -0.13 6.33
CA SER A 75 -15.09 -1.53 5.96
C SER A 75 -15.63 -2.36 7.13
N GLU A 76 -15.09 -2.16 8.34
CA GLU A 76 -15.55 -2.85 9.54
C GLU A 76 -16.96 -2.41 9.95
N MET A 77 -17.28 -1.11 9.83
CA MET A 77 -18.63 -0.61 10.06
C MET A 77 -19.64 -1.26 9.09
N LEU A 78 -19.35 -1.25 7.79
CA LEU A 78 -20.23 -1.83 6.77
C LEU A 78 -20.41 -3.34 6.99
N LYS A 79 -19.37 -4.04 7.43
CA LYS A 79 -19.42 -5.45 7.81
C LYS A 79 -20.32 -5.70 9.01
N ALA A 80 -20.24 -4.87 10.05
CA ALA A 80 -21.10 -4.95 11.22
C ALA A 80 -22.59 -4.79 10.87
N PHE A 81 -22.90 -4.01 9.82
CA PHE A 81 -24.25 -3.88 9.26
C PHE A 81 -24.62 -4.97 8.25
N GLY A 82 -23.76 -5.96 8.01
CA GLY A 82 -23.99 -7.05 7.06
C GLY A 82 -23.99 -6.62 5.59
N LEU A 83 -23.46 -5.43 5.28
CA LEU A 83 -23.47 -4.84 3.94
C LEU A 83 -22.24 -5.23 3.11
N THR A 84 -21.19 -5.77 3.72
CA THR A 84 -19.99 -6.21 3.02
C THR A 84 -19.23 -7.28 3.80
N ASP A 85 -18.58 -8.19 3.08
CA ASP A 85 -17.52 -9.06 3.61
C ASP A 85 -16.19 -8.81 2.87
N TYR A 86 -15.97 -7.55 2.49
CA TYR A 86 -14.85 -7.10 1.66
C TYR A 86 -13.49 -7.63 2.13
N GLN A 87 -13.28 -7.78 3.45
CA GLN A 87 -12.04 -8.33 3.98
C GLN A 87 -11.84 -9.79 3.56
N GLN A 88 -12.89 -10.61 3.55
CA GLN A 88 -12.81 -12.01 3.12
C GLN A 88 -12.53 -12.10 1.61
N ASP A 89 -13.22 -11.30 0.79
CA ASP A 89 -13.00 -11.25 -0.65
C ASP A 89 -11.59 -10.75 -1.01
N ARG A 90 -11.08 -9.77 -0.25
CA ARG A 90 -9.72 -9.23 -0.38
C ARG A 90 -8.68 -10.31 -0.07
N LEU A 91 -8.83 -11.01 1.05
CA LEU A 91 -7.92 -12.09 1.45
C LEU A 91 -7.93 -13.27 0.47
N ALA A 92 -9.07 -13.58 -0.14
CA ALA A 92 -9.17 -14.62 -1.16
C ALA A 92 -8.42 -14.26 -2.46
N SER A 93 -8.36 -12.97 -2.78
CA SER A 93 -7.72 -12.45 -4.00
C SER A 93 -6.24 -12.12 -3.80
N HIS A 94 -5.88 -11.65 -2.60
CA HIS A 94 -4.55 -11.21 -2.24
C HIS A 94 -4.16 -11.78 -0.87
N PRO A 95 -3.25 -12.76 -0.82
CA PRO A 95 -2.70 -13.21 0.46
C PRO A 95 -1.92 -12.05 1.08
N ILE A 96 -2.30 -11.67 2.29
CA ILE A 96 -1.57 -10.70 3.11
C ILE A 96 -0.54 -11.48 3.91
N PHE A 97 0.72 -11.06 3.82
CA PHE A 97 1.81 -11.70 4.56
C PHE A 97 2.20 -10.88 5.80
N ALA A 98 2.77 -11.56 6.81
CA ALA A 98 3.11 -10.95 8.09
C ALA A 98 4.19 -9.85 8.00
N ASN A 99 4.93 -9.81 6.89
CA ASN A 99 5.94 -8.82 6.56
C ASN A 99 5.39 -7.64 5.74
N GLU A 100 4.09 -7.62 5.41
CA GLU A 100 3.48 -6.47 4.75
C GLU A 100 3.36 -5.31 5.75
N GLU A 101 4.00 -4.18 5.41
CA GLU A 101 3.98 -2.95 6.19
C GLU A 101 2.58 -2.30 6.26
N ASP A 102 1.62 -2.74 5.44
CA ASP A 102 0.22 -2.32 5.45
C ASP A 102 -0.54 -2.74 6.72
N LEU A 103 0.05 -3.63 7.52
CA LEU A 103 -0.53 -4.15 8.77
C LEU A 103 -0.09 -3.40 10.03
N ILE A 104 0.91 -2.52 9.91
CA ILE A 104 1.47 -1.75 11.02
C ILE A 104 0.62 -0.52 11.27
#